data_AF-W1YQQ9-F1
#
_entry.id   AF-W1YQQ9-F1
#
_cell.length_a   1.000
_cell.length_b   1.000
_cell.length_c   1.000
_cell.angle_alpha   90.00
_cell.angle_beta   90.00
_cell.angle_gamma   90.00
#
_symmetry.space_group_name_H-M   'P 1'
#
loop_
_entity.id
_entity.type
_entity.pdbx_description
1 polymer ?
#
loop_
_entity_poly.entity_id
_entity_poly.type
_entity_poly.pdbx_seq_one_letter_code
_entity_poly.pdbx_strand_id
1 'polypeptide(L)' 'MISVLTVCGNGIGSSLMLKMKIEEICAENGIDAQVESIDFNAAQGRKADLIVTVK' A
#
# COMPACT_ATOMS: atom_id res chain seq x y z
N MET A 1 -6.12 -1.50 -13.43
CA MET A 1 -6.05 -1.37 -11.96
C MET A 1 -4.87 -2.14 -11.40
N ILE A 2 -3.81 -1.44 -10.99
CA ILE A 2 -2.65 -2.00 -10.28
C ILE A 2 -3.06 -2.25 -8.82
N SER A 3 -2.77 -3.42 -8.29
CA SER A 3 -3.02 -3.77 -6.89
C SER A 3 -1.79 -3.52 -6.02
N VAL A 4 -1.92 -2.67 -5.01
CA VAL A 4 -0.82 -2.28 -4.11
C VAL A 4 -1.19 -2.57 -2.67
N LEU A 5 -0.30 -3.27 -1.95
CA LEU A 5 -0.40 -3.47 -0.52
C LEU A 5 0.63 -2.61 0.19
N THR A 6 0.19 -1.80 1.16
CA THR A 6 1.08 -1.12 2.09
C THR A 6 1.18 -1.90 3.38
N VAL A 7 2.41 -2.15 3.83
CA VAL A 7 2.70 -2.86 5.08
C VAL A 7 3.67 -2.03 5.93
N CYS A 8 3.49 -2.03 7.24
CA CYS A 8 4.44 -1.40 8.16
C CYS A 8 4.51 -2.15 9.48
N GLY A 9 5.72 -2.50 9.93
CA GLY A 9 5.98 -3.10 11.23
C GLY A 9 5.89 -2.10 12.41
N ASN A 10 5.88 -0.79 12.10
CA ASN A 10 5.90 0.28 13.11
C ASN A 10 4.50 0.76 13.52
N GLY A 11 3.44 0.13 12.98
CA GLY A 11 2.04 0.39 13.35
C GLY A 11 1.16 0.87 12.19
N ILE A 12 -0.16 0.88 12.43
CA ILE A 12 -1.21 1.15 11.42
C ILE A 12 -1.13 2.58 10.85
N GLY A 13 -0.69 3.56 11.65
CA GLY A 13 -0.64 4.96 11.20
C GLY A 13 0.33 5.18 10.03
N SER A 14 1.49 4.55 10.08
CA SER A 14 2.51 4.67 9.04
C SER A 14 2.09 3.97 7.73
N SER A 15 1.44 2.81 7.80
CA SER A 15 0.93 2.12 6.62
C SER A 15 -0.24 2.86 5.97
N LEU A 16 -1.07 3.56 6.76
CA LEU A 16 -2.17 4.39 6.27
C LEU A 16 -1.64 5.64 5.54
N MET A 17 -0.66 6.34 6.13
CA MET A 17 -0.01 7.49 5.47
C MET A 17 0.66 7.07 4.16
N LEU A 18 1.33 5.92 4.15
CA LEU A 18 1.93 5.38 2.93
C LEU A 18 0.88 5.08 1.86
N LYS A 19 -0.26 4.49 2.25
CA LYS A 19 -1.39 4.27 1.36
C LYS A 19 -1.84 5.58 0.70
N MET A 20 -2.10 6.61 1.51
CA MET A 20 -2.57 7.92 1.02
C MET A 20 -1.58 8.54 0.04
N LYS A 21 -0.28 8.45 0.32
CA LYS A 21 0.76 9.01 -0.58
C LYS A 21 0.82 8.26 -1.92
N ILE A 22 0.64 6.95 -1.92
CA ILE A 22 0.61 6.15 -3.16
C ILE A 22 -0.65 6.50 -3.96
N GLU A 23 -1.82 6.60 -3.30
CA GLU A 23 -3.06 7.02 -3.97
C GLU A 23 -2.93 8.40 -4.62
N GLU A 24 -2.31 9.36 -3.94
CA GLU A 24 -2.00 10.70 -4.46
C GLU A 24 -1.11 10.63 -5.71
N ILE A 25 0.03 9.91 -5.64
CA ILE A 25 0.95 9.75 -6.77
C ILE A 25 0.26 9.07 -7.95
N CYS A 26 -0.54 8.04 -7.71
CA CYS A 26 -1.29 7.35 -8.75
C CYS A 26 -2.29 8.29 -9.44
N ALA A 27 -3.03 9.09 -8.66
CA ALA A 27 -3.96 10.07 -9.20
C ALA A 27 -3.26 11.15 -10.04
N GLU A 28 -2.13 11.70 -9.56
CA GLU A 28 -1.34 12.70 -10.27
C GLU A 28 -0.82 12.20 -11.63
N ASN A 29 -0.53 10.90 -11.74
CA ASN A 29 0.01 10.29 -12.95
C ASN A 29 -1.05 9.59 -13.82
N GLY A 30 -2.34 9.69 -13.46
CA GLY A 30 -3.42 9.00 -14.18
C GLY A 30 -3.31 7.47 -14.13
N ILE A 31 -2.69 6.93 -13.09
CA ILE A 31 -2.51 5.49 -12.88
C ILE A 31 -3.72 4.97 -12.11
N ASP A 32 -4.44 4.05 -12.73
CA ASP A 32 -5.52 3.31 -12.06
C ASP A 32 -4.94 2.27 -11.10
N ALA A 33 -5.03 2.54 -9.79
CA ALA A 33 -4.51 1.70 -8.72
C ALA A 33 -5.49 1.52 -7.56
N GLN A 34 -5.50 0.32 -6.97
CA GLN A 34 -6.18 -0.01 -5.73
C GLN A 34 -5.14 -0.21 -4.64
N VAL A 35 -5.18 0.62 -3.60
CA VAL A 35 -4.21 0.58 -2.51
C VAL A 35 -4.88 0.17 -1.20
N GLU A 36 -4.36 -0.87 -0.57
CA GLU A 36 -4.85 -1.41 0.71
C GLU A 36 -3.74 -1.38 1.75
N SER A 37 -4.04 -0.87 2.95
CA SER A 37 -3.14 -0.95 4.10
C SER A 37 -3.47 -2.20 4.89
N ILE A 38 -2.48 -3.08 5.08
CA ILE A 38 -2.63 -4.31 5.86
C ILE A 38 -1.45 -4.48 6.82
N ASP A 39 -1.67 -5.23 7.90
CA ASP A 39 -0.57 -5.60 8.78
C ASP A 39 0.36 -6.64 8.13
N PHE A 40 1.60 -6.70 8.60
CA PHE A 40 2.63 -7.56 8.04
C PHE A 40 2.26 -9.05 8.07
N ASN A 41 1.53 -9.51 9.09
CA ASN A 41 1.15 -10.91 9.20
C ASN A 41 0.03 -11.26 8.20
N ALA A 42 -0.93 -10.35 8.02
CA ALA A 42 -2.02 -10.52 7.05
C ALA A 42 -1.57 -10.40 5.59
N ALA A 43 -0.39 -9.86 5.32
CA ALA A 43 0.18 -9.78 3.98
C ALA A 43 0.62 -11.14 3.42
N GLN A 44 0.92 -12.10 4.29
CA GLN A 44 1.35 -13.42 3.88
C GLN A 44 0.27 -14.13 3.04
N GLY A 45 0.62 -14.54 1.83
CA GLY A 45 -0.30 -15.23 0.93
C GLY A 45 -1.29 -14.33 0.17
N ARG A 46 -1.27 -13.00 0.41
CA ARG A 46 -2.02 -12.05 -0.41
C ARG A 46 -1.35 -11.91 -1.78
N LYS A 47 -2.16 -11.83 -2.83
CA LYS A 47 -1.70 -11.48 -4.17
C LYS A 47 -1.77 -9.97 -4.36
N ALA A 48 -0.69 -9.39 -4.85
CA ALA A 48 -0.60 -7.99 -5.24
C ALA A 48 0.46 -7.83 -6.32
N ASP A 49 0.34 -6.78 -7.13
CA ASP A 49 1.36 -6.42 -8.12
C ASP A 49 2.55 -5.75 -7.42
N LEU A 50 2.27 -4.98 -6.36
CA LEU A 50 3.29 -4.29 -5.56
C LEU A 50 3.01 -4.43 -4.06
N ILE A 51 4.09 -4.67 -3.29
CA ILE A 51 4.09 -4.51 -1.83
C ILE A 51 5.05 -3.38 -1.50
N VAL A 52 4.56 -2.36 -0.81
CA VAL A 52 5.34 -1.17 -0.44
C VAL A 52 5.42 -1.08 1.07
N THR A 53 6.64 -0.91 1.57
CA THR A 53 6.93 -0.73 2.99
C THR A 53 7.84 0.46 3.18
N VAL A 54 7.80 1.06 4.36
CA VAL A 54 8.77 2.06 4.81
C VAL A 54 9.63 1.45 5.92
N LYS A 55 10.89 1.91 6.01
CA LYS A 55 11.83 1.51 7.06
C LYS A 55 11.57 2.30 8.34
#